data_AF-A0A2V9Q6P7-F1
#
_entry.id   AF-A0A2V9Q6P7-F1
#
_cell.length_a   1.000
_cell.length_b   1.000
_cell.length_c   1.000
_cell.angle_alpha   90.00
_cell.angle_beta   90.00
_cell.angle_gamma   90.00
#
_symmetry.space_group_name_H-M   'P 1'
#
loop_
_entity.id
_entity.type
_entity.pdbx_description
1 polymer ?
#
loop_
_entity_poly.entity_id
_entity_poly.type
_entity_poly.pdbx_seq_one_letter_code
_entity_poly.pdbx_strand_id
1 'polypeptide(L)' 'MREVDFQFNGHQLRGLEQNPETASRWAQLARQGKKVMQFLSGRRYVAVVVDGKVQFYGRSALDQLDLSR' A
#
# COMPACT_ATOMS: atom_id res chain seq x y z
N MET A 1 -7.81 12.64 -2.03
CA MET A 1 -6.97 11.44 -2.21
C MET A 1 -5.59 11.90 -2.61
N ARG A 2 -4.52 11.39 -1.99
CA ARG A 2 -3.14 11.72 -2.34
C ARG A 2 -2.45 10.50 -2.93
N GLU A 3 -1.66 10.73 -3.98
CA GLU A 3 -0.83 9.71 -4.61
C GLU A 3 0.62 10.16 -4.57
N VAL A 4 1.55 9.23 -4.40
CA VAL A 4 2.98 9.48 -4.46
C VAL A 4 3.65 8.35 -5.23
N ASP A 5 4.34 8.71 -6.30
CA ASP A 5 5.18 7.78 -7.07
C ASP A 5 6.61 7.81 -6.55
N PHE A 6 7.23 6.64 -6.40
CA PHE A 6 8.62 6.51 -5.96
C PHE A 6 9.28 5.25 -6.52
N GLN A 7 10.61 5.23 -6.51
CA GLN A 7 11.41 4.07 -6.87
C GLN A 7 12.04 3.46 -5.63
N PHE A 8 12.03 2.13 -5.56
CA PHE A 8 12.68 1.36 -4.50
C PHE A 8 13.32 0.12 -5.10
N ASN A 9 14.64 -0.08 -4.90
CA ASN A 9 15.39 -1.20 -5.48
C ASN A 9 15.18 -1.39 -7.00
N GLY A 10 15.01 -0.28 -7.74
CA GLY A 10 14.73 -0.33 -9.18
C GLY A 10 13.27 -0.62 -9.56
N HIS A 11 12.41 -0.89 -8.58
CA HIS A 11 10.97 -1.09 -8.78
C HIS A 11 10.22 0.24 -8.68
N GLN A 12 9.34 0.52 -9.64
CA GLN A 12 8.40 1.64 -9.53
C GLN A 12 7.22 1.24 -8.64
N LEU A 13 6.94 2.10 -7.67
CA LEU A 13 5.86 1.96 -6.72
C LEU A 13 5.01 3.23 -6.69
N ARG A 14 3.70 3.03 -6.51
CA ARG A 14 2.74 4.10 -6.22
C ARG A 14 2.12 3.89 -4.86
N GLY A 15 2.28 4.86 -3.97
CA GLY A 15 1.52 4.95 -2.73
C GLY A 15 0.21 5.71 -2.95
N LEU A 16 -0.91 5.14 -2.49
CA LEU A 16 -2.24 5.76 -2.48
C LEU A 16 -2.70 5.92 -1.04
N GLU A 17 -2.86 7.17 -0.59
CA GLU A 17 -3.53 7.45 0.68
C GLU A 17 -5.00 7.05 0.58
N GLN A 18 -5.46 6.24 1.54
CA GLN A 18 -6.78 5.65 1.49
C GLN A 18 -7.88 6.72 1.65
N ASN A 19 -8.82 6.76 0.69
CA ASN A 19 -10.02 7.58 0.83
C ASN A 19 -10.97 6.95 1.88
N PRO A 20 -11.24 7.64 3.02
CA PRO A 20 -12.16 7.16 4.03
C PRO A 20 -13.60 7.05 3.52
N GLU A 21 -14.01 7.69 2.43
CA GLU A 21 -15.39 7.67 1.94
C GLU A 21 -15.76 6.36 1.23
N THR A 22 -14.77 5.57 0.81
CA THR A 22 -15.01 4.31 0.07
C THR A 22 -15.47 3.16 0.96
N ALA A 23 -15.97 2.07 0.37
CA ALA A 23 -16.52 0.93 1.10
C ALA A 23 -15.48 -0.12 1.56
N SER A 24 -14.18 0.11 1.34
CA SER A 24 -13.14 -0.88 1.66
C SER A 24 -12.91 -1.02 3.16
N ARG A 25 -12.41 -2.19 3.60
CA ARG A 25 -11.91 -2.39 4.98
C ARG A 25 -10.88 -1.32 5.38
N TRP A 26 -10.03 -0.91 4.44
CA TRP A 26 -9.02 0.12 4.67
C TRP A 26 -9.64 1.50 4.89
N ALA A 27 -10.72 1.81 4.18
CA ALA A 27 -11.46 3.05 4.38
C ALA A 27 -12.12 3.12 5.75
N GLN A 28 -12.60 2.00 6.30
CA GLN A 28 -13.10 1.95 7.67
C GLN A 28 -12.02 2.34 8.69
N LEU A 29 -10.78 1.85 8.50
CA LEU A 29 -9.66 2.24 9.37
C LEU A 29 -9.29 3.72 9.20
N ALA A 30 -9.27 4.23 7.97
CA ALA A 30 -9.03 5.64 7.71
C ALA A 30 -10.11 6.54 8.36
N ARG A 31 -11.40 6.13 8.32
CA ARG A 31 -12.50 6.82 9.04
C ARG A 31 -12.29 6.86 10.55
N GLN A 32 -11.62 5.86 11.12
CA GLN A 32 -11.26 5.81 12.55
C GLN A 32 -10.00 6.64 12.88
N GLY A 33 -9.49 7.42 11.92
CA GLY A 33 -8.30 8.28 12.10
C GLY A 33 -6.96 7.57 11.88
N LYS A 34 -6.97 6.32 11.40
CA LYS A 34 -5.74 5.58 11.09
C LYS A 34 -5.08 6.13 9.83
N LYS A 35 -3.74 6.20 9.83
CA LYS A 35 -2.98 6.54 8.63
C LYS A 35 -2.86 5.29 7.77
N VAL A 36 -3.53 5.27 6.62
CA VAL A 36 -3.58 4.11 5.73
C VAL A 36 -3.07 4.49 4.34
N MET A 37 -2.06 3.77 3.86
CA MET A 37 -1.53 3.92 2.51
C MET A 37 -1.44 2.55 1.84
N GLN A 38 -2.05 2.40 0.68
CA GLN A 38 -1.91 1.22 -0.16
C GLN A 38 -0.79 1.43 -1.17
N PHE A 39 -0.07 0.37 -1.51
CA PHE A 39 1.03 0.41 -2.46
C PHE A 39 0.73 -0.46 -3.68
N LEU A 40 1.05 0.08 -4.86
CA LEU A 40 0.90 -0.59 -6.14
C LEU A 40 2.24 -0.71 -6.84
N SER A 41 2.46 -1.83 -7.53
CA SER A 41 3.48 -1.95 -8.58
C SER A 41 2.77 -2.15 -9.92
N GLY A 42 2.96 -1.19 -10.83
CA GLY A 42 2.13 -1.09 -12.04
C GLY A 42 0.64 -0.95 -11.70
N ARG A 43 -0.15 -1.98 -12.01
CA ARG A 43 -1.62 -2.02 -11.75
C ARG A 43 -2.02 -2.93 -10.59
N ARG A 44 -1.06 -3.56 -9.91
CA ARG A 44 -1.31 -4.55 -8.86
C ARG A 44 -1.04 -3.97 -7.48
N TYR A 45 -1.97 -4.17 -6.56
CA TYR A 45 -1.74 -3.89 -5.15
C TYR A 45 -0.76 -4.91 -4.56
N VAL A 46 0.29 -4.42 -3.89
CA VAL A 46 1.39 -5.25 -3.36
C VAL A 46 1.48 -5.18 -1.84
N ALA A 47 1.06 -4.08 -1.22
CA ALA A 47 1.06 -3.92 0.23
C ALA A 47 0.07 -2.85 0.70
N VAL A 48 -0.16 -2.82 2.01
CA VAL A 48 -0.79 -1.71 2.73
C VAL A 48 0.01 -1.43 4.00
N VAL A 49 0.11 -0.15 4.35
CA VAL A 49 0.65 0.30 5.64
C VAL A 49 -0.47 0.94 6.44
N VAL A 50 -0.64 0.49 7.68
CA VAL A 50 -1.58 1.06 8.67
C VAL A 50 -0.79 1.48 9.90
N ASP A 51 -0.76 2.78 10.21
CA ASP A 51 0.01 3.35 11.34
C ASP A 51 1.47 2.83 11.40
N GLY A 52 2.14 2.77 10.24
CA GLY A 52 3.53 2.31 10.13
C GLY A 52 3.71 0.78 10.11
N LYS A 53 2.65 -0.01 10.28
CA LYS A 53 2.70 -1.47 10.17
C LYS A 53 2.37 -1.92 8.76
N VAL A 54 3.26 -2.69 8.14
CA VAL A 54 3.09 -3.20 6.77
C VAL A 54 2.38 -4.55 6.75
N GLN A 55 1.49 -4.72 5.77
CA GLN A 55 0.91 -6.00 5.37
C GLN A 55 1.08 -6.16 3.86
N PHE A 56 1.74 -7.24 3.44
CA PHE A 56 1.96 -7.56 2.03
C PHE A 56 0.83 -8.43 1.46
N TYR A 57 0.53 -8.25 0.17
CA TYR A 57 -0.46 -9.03 -0.53
C TYR A 57 0.19 -10.13 -1.36
N GLY A 58 0.16 -11.36 -0.85
CA GLY A 58 0.69 -12.52 -1.55
C GLY A 58 2.21 -12.63 -1.49
N ARG A 59 2.71 -13.86 -1.68
CA ARG A 59 4.15 -14.17 -1.59
C ARG A 59 4.93 -13.61 -2.77
N SER A 60 4.31 -13.57 -3.96
CA SER A 60 4.89 -12.97 -5.16
C SER A 60 5.14 -11.47 -5.05
N ALA A 61 4.36 -10.73 -4.24
CA ALA A 61 4.60 -9.31 -4.02
C ALA A 61 5.83 -9.07 -3.13
N LEU A 62 6.09 -9.96 -2.16
CA LEU A 62 7.31 -9.93 -1.37
C LEU A 62 8.55 -10.19 -2.24
N ASP A 63 8.47 -11.20 -3.11
CA ASP A 63 9.56 -11.52 -4.03
C ASP A 63 9.77 -10.42 -5.07
N GLN A 64 8.68 -9.84 -5.61
CA GLN A 64 8.78 -8.75 -6.59
C GLN A 64 9.44 -7.50 -6.00
N LEU A 65 9.35 -7.27 -4.70
CA LEU A 65 9.98 -6.11 -4.05
C LEU A 65 11.35 -6.45 -3.43
N ASP A 66 11.86 -7.66 -3.65
CA ASP A 66 13.09 -8.18 -3.05
C ASP A 66 13.06 -8.11 -1.51
N LEU A 67 11.88 -8.31 -0.91
CA LEU A 67 11.64 -8.23 0.54
C LEU A 67 11.60 -9.60 1.23
N SER A 68 11.93 -10.69 0.53
CA SER A 68 11.86 -12.07 1.03
C SER A 68 13.15 -12.58 1.71
N ARG A 69 14.08 -11.70 2.06
CA ARG A 69 15.34 -12.05 2.75
C ARG A 69 15.24 -11.94 4.26
#